data_AF-A0A2N2MI52-F1
#
_entry.id   AF-A0A2N2MI52-F1
#
_cell.length_a   1.000
_cell.length_b   1.000
_cell.length_c   1.000
_cell.angle_alpha   90.00
_cell.angle_beta   90.00
_cell.angle_gamma   90.00
#
_symmetry.space_group_name_H-M   'P 1'
#
loop_
_entity.id
_entity.type
_entity.pdbx_description
1 polymer ?
#
loop_
_entity_poly.entity_id
_entity_poly.type
_entity_poly.pdbx_seq_one_letter_code
_entity_poly.pdbx_strand_id
1 'polypeptide(L)'
;MTWFEELTGFREESPTQVRKHIMLDGEKLTSLVNGREMACGTLEIPSLAELRDRIAFRNNVGDGKISLQEVVANVQSLHLDEANAGSLFQVASQFNLLEMMSPSATPELGIGIYENDPTQGPACAIAAGAGTIYRNYFVPINGQVGQTKNNQIDCLADLGRVLKNDNNRLWQMENGYAQVSQSGLDEISEIIRTANEDQLDELRKLLRVGIQRNTQVTLNGGTHKVSQVYCSALPVGYGKHSSTLWKDFAQLILEASYEATICAAILNYLDTGNNRVFLTLLGGGAFHNEIGWITDGLKQALNRYKNWNLEVAIVSYGAPNQQVLELINQFQQAT
;
A
#
# COMPACT_ATOMS: atom_id res chain seq x y z
N MET A 1 26.18 -3.99 -7.11
CA MET A 1 25.31 -3.22 -8.00
C MET A 1 23.95 -3.25 -7.33
N THR A 2 23.28 -2.11 -7.15
CA THR A 2 21.93 -2.14 -6.55
C THR A 2 20.92 -2.61 -7.59
N TRP A 3 19.73 -3.06 -7.17
CA TRP A 3 18.63 -3.39 -8.10
C TRP A 3 18.30 -2.21 -9.05
N PHE A 4 18.42 -0.97 -8.56
CA PHE A 4 18.21 0.23 -9.35
C PHE A 4 19.27 0.39 -10.44
N GLU A 5 20.55 0.18 -10.10
CA GLU A 5 21.67 0.29 -11.05
C GLU A 5 21.61 -0.81 -12.11
N GLU A 6 21.23 -2.03 -11.74
CA GLU A 6 20.97 -3.12 -12.70
C GLU A 6 19.83 -2.78 -13.67
N LEU A 7 18.78 -2.15 -13.16
CA LEU A 7 17.62 -1.77 -13.96
C LEU A 7 17.92 -0.61 -14.92
N THR A 8 18.60 0.43 -14.41
CA THR A 8 18.76 1.71 -15.12
C THR A 8 20.12 1.89 -15.79
N GLY A 9 21.11 1.08 -15.44
CA GLY A 9 22.47 1.16 -15.98
C GLY A 9 23.34 2.27 -15.38
N PHE A 10 22.89 2.93 -14.30
CA PHE A 10 23.68 3.94 -13.62
C PHE A 10 23.45 3.90 -12.09
N ARG A 11 24.46 4.31 -11.33
CA ARG A 11 24.36 4.40 -9.88
C ARG A 11 23.43 5.53 -9.45
N GLU A 12 22.54 5.25 -8.51
CA GLU A 12 21.66 6.24 -7.89
C GLU A 12 22.46 7.21 -7.00
N GLU A 13 22.38 8.51 -7.29
CA GLU A 13 23.13 9.54 -6.55
C GLU A 13 22.26 10.68 -6.00
N SER A 14 21.30 11.17 -6.80
CA SER A 14 20.39 12.23 -6.38
C SER A 14 19.14 12.29 -7.27
N PRO A 15 18.02 12.85 -6.79
CA PRO A 15 16.83 13.03 -7.63
C PRO A 15 17.07 13.80 -8.92
N THR A 16 17.94 14.82 -8.90
CA THR A 16 18.31 15.59 -10.09
C THR A 16 19.08 14.75 -11.10
N GLN A 17 20.00 13.90 -10.62
CA GLN A 17 20.75 12.98 -11.46
C GLN A 17 19.83 11.94 -12.09
N VAL A 18 18.88 11.37 -11.32
CA VAL A 18 17.92 10.38 -11.84
C VAL A 18 17.04 11.00 -12.92
N ARG A 19 16.45 12.18 -12.67
CA ARG A 19 15.61 12.89 -13.65
C ARG A 19 16.35 13.33 -14.91
N LYS A 20 17.67 13.49 -14.85
CA LYS A 20 18.51 13.78 -16.02
C LYS A 20 18.73 12.55 -16.90
N HIS A 21 18.78 11.37 -16.30
CA HIS A 21 19.11 10.11 -16.99
C HIS A 21 17.91 9.22 -17.29
N ILE A 22 16.72 9.57 -16.79
CA ILE A 22 15.48 8.86 -17.09
C ILE A 22 14.49 9.84 -17.73
N MET A 23 14.01 9.50 -18.91
CA MET A 23 12.94 10.20 -19.59
C MET A 23 11.60 9.53 -19.26
N LEU A 24 10.62 10.33 -18.84
CA LEU A 24 9.23 9.90 -18.68
C LEU A 24 8.43 10.38 -19.90
N ASP A 25 7.76 9.45 -20.58
CA ASP A 25 6.80 9.71 -21.65
C ASP A 25 5.52 8.92 -21.40
N GLY A 26 4.43 9.61 -21.02
CA GLY A 26 3.19 8.98 -20.60
C GLY A 26 3.40 8.00 -19.43
N GLU A 27 3.13 6.72 -19.67
CA GLU A 27 3.27 5.62 -18.69
C GLU A 27 4.61 4.88 -18.78
N LYS A 28 5.59 5.44 -19.49
CA LYS A 28 6.84 4.77 -19.85
C LYS A 28 8.05 5.54 -19.36
N LEU A 29 8.94 4.84 -18.67
CA LEU A 29 10.27 5.32 -18.31
C LEU A 29 11.30 4.75 -19.28
N THR A 30 12.19 5.60 -19.78
CA THR A 30 13.33 5.21 -20.61
C THR A 30 14.61 5.64 -19.93
N SER A 31 15.49 4.70 -19.58
CA SER A 31 16.85 5.06 -19.16
C SER A 31 17.66 5.49 -20.38
N LEU A 32 18.17 6.71 -20.34
CA LEU A 32 19.01 7.29 -21.39
C LEU A 32 20.45 6.75 -21.37
N VAL A 33 20.82 5.98 -20.33
CA VAL A 33 22.16 5.41 -20.17
C VAL A 33 22.28 4.04 -20.86
N ASN A 34 21.30 3.17 -20.67
CA ASN A 34 21.30 1.82 -21.25
C ASN A 34 20.20 1.58 -22.30
N GLY A 35 19.35 2.58 -22.57
CA GLY A 35 18.25 2.49 -23.54
C GLY A 35 17.07 1.63 -23.08
N ARG A 36 17.07 1.13 -21.83
CA ARG A 36 16.01 0.25 -21.34
C ARG A 36 14.72 1.03 -21.16
N GLU A 37 13.66 0.47 -21.73
CA GLU A 37 12.30 0.97 -21.64
C GLU A 37 11.49 0.12 -20.67
N MET A 38 10.70 0.77 -19.82
CA MET A 38 9.92 0.10 -18.78
C MET A 38 8.59 0.82 -18.57
N ALA A 39 7.49 0.08 -18.46
CA ALA A 39 6.21 0.69 -18.15
C ALA A 39 6.11 0.96 -16.63
N CYS A 40 6.04 2.23 -16.22
CA CYS A 40 5.70 2.57 -14.85
C CYS A 40 4.19 2.50 -14.61
N GLY A 41 3.37 2.62 -15.66
CA GLY A 41 1.91 2.66 -15.54
C GLY A 41 1.43 3.99 -14.93
N THR A 42 0.25 3.98 -14.31
CA THR A 42 -0.37 5.18 -13.73
C THR A 42 -0.53 5.08 -12.23
N LEU A 43 -0.22 6.16 -11.51
CA LEU A 43 -0.50 6.29 -10.08
C LEU A 43 -1.77 7.12 -9.85
N GLU A 44 -2.70 6.57 -9.07
CA GLU A 44 -3.78 7.32 -8.45
C GLU A 44 -3.65 7.26 -6.92
N ILE A 45 -4.17 8.26 -6.21
CA ILE A 45 -4.14 8.30 -4.74
C ILE A 45 -5.56 8.50 -4.18
N PRO A 46 -6.51 7.58 -4.48
CA PRO A 46 -7.90 7.79 -4.11
C PRO A 46 -8.14 7.60 -2.61
N SER A 47 -9.18 8.25 -2.09
CA SER A 47 -9.75 7.93 -0.79
C SER A 47 -10.62 6.66 -0.85
N LEU A 48 -10.86 6.02 0.30
CA LEU A 48 -11.80 4.92 0.38
C LEU A 48 -13.21 5.33 -0.09
N ALA A 49 -13.65 6.57 0.22
CA ALA A 49 -14.90 7.11 -0.32
C ALA A 49 -14.90 7.11 -1.86
N GLU A 50 -13.86 7.66 -2.50
CA GLU A 50 -13.76 7.72 -3.96
C GLU A 50 -13.79 6.32 -4.58
N LEU A 51 -13.17 5.33 -3.94
CA LEU A 51 -13.20 3.94 -4.39
C LEU A 51 -14.60 3.32 -4.30
N ARG A 52 -15.31 3.54 -3.17
CA ARG A 52 -16.69 3.08 -3.00
C ARG A 52 -17.62 3.71 -4.02
N ASP A 53 -17.51 5.01 -4.26
CA ASP A 53 -18.33 5.74 -5.23
C ASP A 53 -18.12 5.21 -6.66
N ARG A 54 -16.87 4.92 -7.03
CA ARG A 54 -16.56 4.31 -8.34
C ARG A 54 -17.22 2.95 -8.51
N ILE A 55 -17.24 2.10 -7.48
CA ILE A 55 -17.91 0.79 -7.52
C ILE A 55 -19.43 0.98 -7.65
N ALA A 56 -20.02 1.84 -6.80
CA ALA A 56 -21.45 2.14 -6.84
C ALA A 56 -21.89 2.67 -8.21
N PHE A 57 -21.09 3.55 -8.83
CA PHE A 57 -21.37 4.10 -10.15
C PHE A 57 -21.44 3.04 -11.26
N ARG A 58 -20.72 1.92 -11.11
CA ARG A 58 -20.77 0.81 -12.09
C ARG A 58 -22.11 0.05 -12.06
N ASN A 59 -22.98 0.32 -11.07
CA ASN A 59 -24.30 -0.30 -10.87
C ASN A 59 -24.26 -1.84 -10.96
N ASN A 60 -23.13 -2.44 -10.58
CA ASN A 60 -22.94 -3.87 -10.60
C ASN A 60 -23.13 -4.41 -9.18
N VAL A 61 -24.09 -5.31 -9.03
CA VAL A 61 -24.33 -6.05 -7.81
C VAL A 61 -23.50 -7.31 -7.95
N GLY A 62 -22.41 -7.44 -7.19
CA GLY A 62 -21.46 -8.54 -7.33
C GLY A 62 -22.14 -9.90 -7.58
N ASP A 63 -21.68 -10.61 -8.59
CA ASP A 63 -22.32 -11.79 -9.18
C ASP A 63 -21.58 -13.10 -8.87
N GLY A 64 -20.87 -13.14 -7.73
CA GLY A 64 -20.10 -14.31 -7.34
C GLY A 64 -19.82 -14.36 -5.84
N LYS A 65 -18.65 -14.91 -5.50
CA LYS A 65 -18.22 -15.02 -4.11
C LYS A 65 -16.71 -14.98 -4.01
N ILE A 66 -16.22 -14.36 -2.95
CA ILE A 66 -14.79 -14.33 -2.67
C ILE A 66 -14.32 -15.76 -2.36
N SER A 67 -13.28 -16.23 -3.06
CA SER A 67 -12.48 -17.36 -2.59
C SER A 67 -11.30 -16.83 -1.78
N LEU A 68 -11.00 -17.51 -0.68
CA LEU A 68 -9.93 -17.11 0.22
C LEU A 68 -9.00 -18.30 0.50
N GLN A 69 -7.70 -18.07 0.29
CA GLN A 69 -6.65 -19.04 0.58
C GLN A 69 -5.40 -18.37 1.17
N GLU A 70 -4.53 -19.16 1.77
CA GLU A 70 -3.17 -18.77 2.12
C GLU A 70 -2.20 -19.23 1.03
N VAL A 71 -1.21 -18.40 0.71
CA VAL A 71 -0.09 -18.77 -0.13
C VAL A 71 1.20 -18.52 0.63
N VAL A 72 1.99 -19.57 0.84
CA VAL A 72 3.34 -19.45 1.43
C VAL A 72 4.34 -19.29 0.29
N ALA A 73 4.83 -18.07 0.06
CA ALA A 73 5.73 -17.79 -1.05
C ALA A 73 6.60 -16.55 -0.79
N ASN A 74 7.68 -16.44 -1.58
CA ASN A 74 8.34 -15.16 -1.77
C ASN A 74 7.47 -14.31 -2.70
N VAL A 75 7.10 -13.10 -2.27
CA VAL A 75 6.23 -12.20 -3.03
C VAL A 75 6.83 -11.76 -4.36
N GLN A 76 8.16 -11.70 -4.48
CA GLN A 76 8.83 -11.43 -5.76
C GLN A 76 8.63 -12.58 -6.75
N SER A 77 8.63 -13.83 -6.28
CA SER A 77 8.31 -14.98 -7.12
C SER A 77 6.86 -14.92 -7.62
N LEU A 78 5.93 -14.46 -6.78
CA LEU A 78 4.53 -14.26 -7.19
C LEU A 78 4.39 -13.15 -8.24
N HIS A 79 5.16 -12.06 -8.13
CA HIS A 79 5.19 -11.02 -9.16
C HIS A 79 5.80 -11.54 -10.46
N LEU A 80 6.86 -12.35 -10.40
CA LEU A 80 7.54 -12.91 -11.57
C LEU A 80 6.72 -13.96 -12.33
N ASP A 81 5.77 -14.60 -11.67
CA ASP A 81 4.90 -15.58 -12.31
C ASP A 81 3.94 -14.91 -13.31
N GLU A 82 4.10 -15.22 -14.59
CA GLU A 82 3.26 -14.70 -15.67
C GLU A 82 1.79 -15.10 -15.52
N ALA A 83 1.48 -16.17 -14.76
CA ALA A 83 0.10 -16.54 -14.43
C ALA A 83 -0.61 -15.49 -13.55
N ASN A 84 0.14 -14.56 -12.97
CA ASN A 84 -0.37 -13.42 -12.20
C ASN A 84 -0.38 -12.11 -13.02
N ALA A 85 -0.21 -12.16 -14.35
CA ALA A 85 -0.36 -10.98 -15.19
C ALA A 85 -1.73 -10.31 -15.01
N GLY A 86 -1.72 -9.02 -14.71
CA GLY A 86 -2.91 -8.20 -14.45
C GLY A 86 -3.50 -8.33 -13.05
N SER A 87 -2.93 -9.15 -12.16
CA SER A 87 -3.41 -9.26 -10.78
C SER A 87 -3.06 -8.03 -9.95
N LEU A 88 -3.74 -7.89 -8.81
CA LEU A 88 -3.50 -6.82 -7.85
C LEU A 88 -2.68 -7.32 -6.66
N PHE A 89 -1.65 -6.58 -6.26
CA PHE A 89 -0.85 -6.87 -5.06
C PHE A 89 -1.02 -5.74 -4.03
N GLN A 90 -1.42 -6.09 -2.81
CA GLN A 90 -1.31 -5.19 -1.68
C GLN A 90 0.17 -5.08 -1.28
N VAL A 91 0.65 -3.86 -1.11
CA VAL A 91 2.01 -3.56 -0.73
C VAL A 91 2.00 -2.81 0.60
N ALA A 92 2.69 -3.37 1.59
CA ALA A 92 2.94 -2.68 2.85
C ALA A 92 3.88 -1.51 2.59
N SER A 93 3.37 -0.30 2.80
CA SER A 93 4.06 0.96 2.51
C SER A 93 3.87 1.94 3.67
N GLN A 94 4.41 3.13 3.51
CA GLN A 94 4.28 4.27 4.40
C GLN A 94 3.21 5.21 3.84
N PHE A 95 2.75 6.19 4.62
CA PHE A 95 1.71 7.12 4.16
C PHE A 95 2.14 8.01 2.98
N ASN A 96 3.43 8.07 2.66
CA ASN A 96 3.98 8.74 1.47
C ASN A 96 4.20 7.82 0.26
N LEU A 97 3.75 6.56 0.33
CA LEU A 97 3.92 5.56 -0.71
C LEU A 97 5.40 5.28 -1.03
N LEU A 98 6.29 5.26 -0.03
CA LEU A 98 7.70 4.90 -0.17
C LEU A 98 8.12 3.95 0.95
N GLU A 99 8.90 2.91 0.61
CA GLU A 99 9.30 1.85 1.52
C GLU A 99 10.67 2.11 2.19
N MET A 100 10.84 3.31 2.75
CA MET A 100 12.08 3.69 3.46
C MET A 100 12.21 2.91 4.78
N MET A 101 13.41 2.50 5.19
CA MET A 101 13.61 1.67 6.40
C MET A 101 13.38 2.40 7.75
N SER A 102 13.44 3.73 7.75
CA SER A 102 13.47 4.55 8.96
C SER A 102 12.71 5.87 8.76
N PRO A 103 12.06 6.41 9.82
CA PRO A 103 11.52 7.77 9.80
C PRO A 103 12.54 8.84 9.41
N SER A 104 13.83 8.62 9.67
CA SER A 104 14.89 9.58 9.29
C SER A 104 15.34 9.48 7.83
N ALA A 105 14.92 8.45 7.11
CA ALA A 105 15.31 8.23 5.72
C ALA A 105 14.40 9.02 4.77
N THR A 106 14.98 9.98 4.05
CA THR A 106 14.24 10.88 3.17
C THR A 106 14.20 10.35 1.73
N PRO A 107 13.25 10.81 0.88
CA PRO A 107 13.19 10.46 -0.55
C PRO A 107 14.52 10.58 -1.31
N GLU A 108 15.36 11.54 -0.93
CA GLU A 108 16.65 11.83 -1.57
C GLU A 108 17.73 10.78 -1.29
N LEU A 109 17.59 9.93 -0.27
CA LEU A 109 18.51 8.81 -0.04
C LEU A 109 18.42 7.74 -1.13
N GLY A 110 17.36 7.78 -1.94
CA GLY A 110 17.16 6.88 -3.05
C GLY A 110 16.38 5.63 -2.70
N ILE A 111 15.94 4.93 -3.74
CA ILE A 111 15.13 3.69 -3.64
C ILE A 111 15.98 2.44 -3.88
N GLY A 112 17.22 2.59 -4.34
CA GLY A 112 18.20 1.51 -4.43
C GLY A 112 18.44 0.82 -3.09
N ILE A 113 18.31 1.56 -1.98
CA ILE A 113 18.51 1.02 -0.62
C ILE A 113 17.44 0.01 -0.19
N TYR A 114 16.34 -0.12 -0.92
CA TYR A 114 15.25 -1.05 -0.61
C TYR A 114 15.72 -2.51 -0.57
N GLU A 115 16.79 -2.86 -1.29
CA GLU A 115 17.37 -4.21 -1.26
C GLU A 115 17.93 -4.62 0.11
N ASN A 116 18.19 -3.65 0.98
CA ASN A 116 18.70 -3.89 2.33
C ASN A 116 17.59 -4.15 3.35
N ASP A 117 16.32 -4.04 2.95
CA ASP A 117 15.15 -4.29 3.78
C ASP A 117 14.48 -5.61 3.35
N PRO A 118 14.54 -6.68 4.17
CA PRO A 118 13.99 -7.98 3.83
C PRO A 118 12.47 -8.07 4.01
N THR A 119 11.77 -6.97 4.30
CA THR A 119 10.31 -6.98 4.46
C THR A 119 9.57 -7.02 3.12
N GLN A 120 8.28 -7.40 3.15
CA GLN A 120 7.50 -7.59 1.92
C GLN A 120 7.27 -6.29 1.13
N GLY A 121 7.20 -5.13 1.79
CA GLY A 121 6.98 -3.84 1.12
C GLY A 121 8.05 -3.51 0.07
N PRO A 122 9.32 -3.37 0.49
CA PRO A 122 10.48 -3.22 -0.40
C PRO A 122 10.56 -4.32 -1.45
N ALA A 123 10.30 -5.58 -1.09
CA ALA A 123 10.31 -6.70 -2.03
C ALA A 123 9.31 -6.51 -3.18
N CYS A 124 8.07 -6.10 -2.90
CA CYS A 124 7.07 -5.74 -3.89
C CYS A 124 7.48 -4.51 -4.71
N ALA A 125 7.99 -3.47 -4.05
CA ALA A 125 8.42 -2.24 -4.71
C ALA A 125 9.55 -2.48 -5.73
N ILE A 126 10.51 -3.34 -5.39
CA ILE A 126 11.59 -3.76 -6.29
C ILE A 126 11.04 -4.60 -7.45
N ALA A 127 10.05 -5.47 -7.18
CA ALA A 127 9.46 -6.33 -8.21
C ALA A 127 8.87 -5.55 -9.39
N ALA A 128 8.29 -4.38 -9.12
CA ALA A 128 7.78 -3.46 -10.12
C ALA A 128 8.54 -2.12 -10.11
N GLY A 129 9.84 -2.20 -10.32
CA GLY A 129 10.80 -1.11 -10.13
C GLY A 129 10.50 0.17 -10.91
N ALA A 130 9.89 0.08 -12.10
CA ALA A 130 9.51 1.26 -12.87
C ALA A 130 8.45 2.12 -12.15
N GLY A 131 7.43 1.48 -11.55
CA GLY A 131 6.45 2.16 -10.70
C GLY A 131 7.11 2.81 -9.47
N THR A 132 8.07 2.13 -8.86
CA THR A 132 8.82 2.66 -7.70
C THR A 132 9.70 3.87 -8.08
N ILE A 133 10.39 3.84 -9.22
CA ILE A 133 11.12 5.00 -9.76
C ILE A 133 10.18 6.18 -9.96
N TYR A 134 9.00 5.93 -10.55
CA TYR A 134 8.01 6.97 -10.77
C TYR A 134 7.53 7.61 -9.46
N ARG A 135 7.12 6.80 -8.48
CA ARG A 135 6.63 7.27 -7.16
C ARG A 135 7.63 8.14 -6.41
N ASN A 136 8.93 7.86 -6.52
CA ASN A 136 9.93 8.68 -5.84
C ASN A 136 10.33 9.93 -6.65
N TYR A 137 10.57 9.78 -7.96
CA TYR A 137 11.29 10.80 -8.72
C TYR A 137 10.43 11.65 -9.65
N PHE A 138 9.27 11.14 -10.08
CA PHE A 138 8.49 11.71 -11.18
C PHE A 138 7.03 12.03 -10.84
N VAL A 139 6.52 11.52 -9.72
CA VAL A 139 5.13 11.81 -9.32
C VAL A 139 4.90 13.32 -9.20
N PRO A 140 3.87 13.88 -9.85
CA PRO A 140 3.53 15.29 -9.67
C PRO A 140 2.84 15.47 -8.31
N ILE A 141 3.39 16.34 -7.47
CA ILE A 141 2.86 16.63 -6.15
C ILE A 141 3.07 18.09 -5.78
N ASN A 142 1.98 18.77 -5.39
CA ASN A 142 1.99 20.19 -4.97
C ASN A 142 2.72 21.12 -5.96
N GLY A 143 2.53 20.87 -7.26
CA GLY A 143 3.16 21.65 -8.33
C GLY A 143 4.65 21.36 -8.57
N GLN A 144 5.23 20.37 -7.89
CA GLN A 144 6.61 19.91 -8.08
C GLN A 144 6.65 18.46 -8.57
N VAL A 145 7.79 18.06 -9.13
CA VAL A 145 8.00 16.70 -9.66
C VAL A 145 8.87 15.90 -8.70
N GLY A 146 8.37 14.73 -8.31
CA GLY A 146 9.01 13.81 -7.37
C GLY A 146 8.82 14.21 -5.91
N GLN A 147 9.03 13.24 -5.03
CA GLN A 147 8.99 13.43 -3.59
C GLN A 147 10.35 13.92 -3.08
N THR A 148 10.31 14.79 -2.08
CA THR A 148 11.49 15.34 -1.38
C THR A 148 11.21 15.36 0.12
N LYS A 149 12.22 15.56 0.95
CA LYS A 149 12.07 15.72 2.40
C LYS A 149 10.93 16.69 2.78
N ASN A 150 10.77 17.77 2.03
CA ASN A 150 9.82 18.85 2.33
C ASN A 150 8.54 18.83 1.47
N ASN A 151 8.38 17.85 0.58
CA ASN A 151 7.21 17.74 -0.29
C ASN A 151 6.95 16.25 -0.58
N GLN A 152 5.99 15.66 0.13
CA GLN A 152 5.69 14.23 0.08
C GLN A 152 4.20 14.01 0.04
N ILE A 153 3.82 12.86 -0.52
CA ILE A 153 2.45 12.37 -0.45
C ILE A 153 2.13 12.13 1.03
N ASP A 154 0.90 12.46 1.42
CA ASP A 154 0.39 12.15 2.76
C ASP A 154 -1.01 11.56 2.63
N CYS A 155 -1.07 10.23 2.68
CA CYS A 155 -2.31 9.48 2.59
C CYS A 155 -3.21 9.61 3.84
N LEU A 156 -2.72 10.25 4.89
CA LEU A 156 -3.44 10.49 6.14
C LEU A 156 -3.94 11.95 6.26
N ALA A 157 -3.62 12.81 5.29
CA ALA A 157 -3.89 14.25 5.35
C ALA A 157 -5.37 14.60 5.52
N ASP A 158 -6.27 13.90 4.82
CA ASP A 158 -7.71 14.15 4.90
C ASP A 158 -8.28 13.77 6.27
N LEU A 159 -7.82 12.66 6.83
CA LEU A 159 -8.16 12.25 8.20
C LEU A 159 -7.59 13.24 9.23
N GLY A 160 -6.34 13.70 9.02
CA GLY A 160 -5.72 14.75 9.84
C GLY A 160 -6.51 16.03 9.90
N ARG A 161 -7.10 16.46 8.78
CA ARG A 161 -7.97 17.64 8.74
C ARG A 161 -9.22 17.47 9.59
N VAL A 162 -9.87 16.31 9.51
CA VAL A 162 -11.12 16.03 10.26
C VAL A 162 -10.86 15.82 11.75
N LEU A 163 -9.77 15.14 12.10
CA LEU A 163 -9.32 14.98 13.50
C LEU A 163 -8.69 16.26 14.08
N LYS A 164 -8.60 17.34 13.29
CA LYS A 164 -7.99 18.61 13.68
C LYS A 164 -6.54 18.44 14.14
N ASN A 165 -5.72 17.71 13.39
CA ASN A 165 -4.28 17.62 13.59
C ASN A 165 -3.55 18.92 13.18
N ASP A 166 -4.12 20.08 13.52
CA ASP A 166 -3.57 21.38 13.23
C ASP A 166 -2.22 21.56 13.93
N ASN A 167 -1.24 22.11 13.23
CA ASN A 167 0.14 22.28 13.72
C ASN A 167 0.77 20.98 14.27
N ASN A 168 0.37 19.81 13.75
CA ASN A 168 0.88 18.50 14.16
C ASN A 168 0.62 18.16 15.63
N ARG A 169 -0.45 18.69 16.23
CA ARG A 169 -0.73 18.52 17.67
C ARG A 169 -1.06 17.07 18.09
N LEU A 170 -1.60 16.26 17.19
CA LEU A 170 -1.94 14.85 17.44
C LEU A 170 -0.77 13.96 17.01
N TRP A 171 -0.33 14.12 15.77
CA TRP A 171 0.85 13.46 15.21
C TRP A 171 1.64 14.37 14.29
N GLN A 172 2.93 14.10 14.17
CA GLN A 172 3.79 14.68 13.16
C GLN A 172 4.08 13.64 12.08
N MET A 173 3.87 13.98 10.81
CA MET A 173 4.30 13.12 9.70
C MET A 173 5.80 13.32 9.46
N GLU A 174 6.57 12.22 9.50
CA GLU A 174 8.01 12.22 9.22
C GLU A 174 8.34 11.13 8.20
N ASN A 175 8.61 11.53 6.95
CA ASN A 175 8.92 10.62 5.83
C ASN A 175 7.92 9.45 5.66
N GLY A 176 6.63 9.74 5.82
CA GLY A 176 5.55 8.75 5.70
C GLY A 176 5.23 7.98 6.99
N TYR A 177 5.94 8.26 8.09
CA TYR A 177 5.65 7.72 9.41
C TYR A 177 4.84 8.72 10.25
N ALA A 178 3.64 8.33 10.67
CA ALA A 178 2.85 9.11 11.62
C ALA A 178 3.41 8.96 13.04
N GLN A 179 4.19 9.94 13.49
CA GLN A 179 4.73 10.02 14.85
C GLN A 179 3.66 10.59 15.79
N VAL A 180 2.82 9.69 16.34
CA VAL A 180 1.68 10.08 17.19
C VAL A 180 2.14 10.30 18.63
N SER A 181 1.68 11.40 19.23
CA SER A 181 1.91 11.69 20.66
C SER A 181 0.97 10.87 21.54
N GLN A 182 1.34 10.65 22.81
CA GLN A 182 0.45 10.03 23.81
C GLN A 182 -0.92 10.72 23.87
N SER A 183 -0.92 12.05 24.05
CA SER A 183 -2.16 12.84 24.11
C SER A 183 -2.97 12.75 22.82
N GLY A 184 -2.28 12.64 21.67
CA GLY A 184 -2.91 12.41 20.38
C GLY A 184 -3.61 11.05 20.31
N LEU A 185 -2.95 9.98 20.77
CA LEU A 185 -3.55 8.65 20.85
C LEU A 185 -4.77 8.62 21.76
N ASP A 186 -4.68 9.26 22.93
CA ASP A 186 -5.77 9.30 23.90
C ASP A 186 -6.99 10.06 23.32
N GLU A 187 -6.76 11.22 22.69
CA GLU A 187 -7.83 12.00 22.08
C GLU A 187 -8.47 11.30 20.88
N ILE A 188 -7.67 10.71 19.99
CA ILE A 188 -8.18 9.94 18.84
C ILE A 188 -8.99 8.74 19.34
N SER A 189 -8.52 8.04 20.38
CA SER A 189 -9.24 6.91 20.97
C SER A 189 -10.58 7.34 21.56
N GLU A 190 -10.65 8.48 22.24
CA GLU A 190 -11.90 9.02 22.76
C GLU A 190 -12.89 9.35 21.64
N ILE A 191 -12.43 9.98 20.56
CA ILE A 191 -13.25 10.25 19.36
C ILE A 191 -13.80 8.93 18.78
N ILE A 192 -12.94 7.92 18.62
CA ILE A 192 -13.34 6.63 18.04
C ILE A 192 -14.34 5.90 18.95
N ARG A 193 -14.12 5.87 20.26
CA ARG A 193 -14.98 5.15 21.20
C ARG A 193 -16.35 5.79 21.42
N THR A 194 -16.45 7.11 21.24
CA THR A 194 -17.70 7.86 21.38
C THR A 194 -18.48 7.97 20.08
N ALA A 195 -17.84 7.72 18.94
CA ALA A 195 -18.49 7.70 17.63
C ALA A 195 -19.43 6.50 17.46
N ASN A 196 -20.53 6.71 16.75
CA ASN A 196 -21.35 5.62 16.24
C ASN A 196 -20.77 5.07 14.92
N GLU A 197 -21.35 3.98 14.40
CA GLU A 197 -20.85 3.31 13.18
C GLU A 197 -20.82 4.24 11.95
N ASP A 198 -21.81 5.11 11.78
CA ASP A 198 -21.85 6.05 10.64
C ASP A 198 -20.68 7.05 10.74
N GLN A 199 -20.42 7.57 11.94
CA GLN A 199 -19.30 8.49 12.20
C GLN A 199 -17.94 7.78 12.01
N LEU A 200 -17.81 6.53 12.45
CA LEU A 200 -16.60 5.72 12.22
C LEU A 200 -16.41 5.41 10.72
N ASP A 201 -17.49 5.13 9.99
CA ASP A 201 -17.46 4.95 8.55
C ASP A 201 -17.00 6.22 7.81
N GLU A 202 -17.45 7.40 8.26
CA GLU A 202 -16.94 8.68 7.74
C GLU A 202 -15.44 8.85 7.98
N LEU A 203 -14.90 8.42 9.13
CA LEU A 203 -13.46 8.46 9.37
C LEU A 203 -12.70 7.49 8.45
N ARG A 204 -13.18 6.24 8.28
CA ARG A 204 -12.56 5.25 7.38
C ARG A 204 -12.51 5.74 5.94
N LYS A 205 -13.60 6.37 5.46
CA LYS A 205 -13.73 6.92 4.11
C LYS A 205 -12.64 7.92 3.72
N LEU A 206 -12.05 8.60 4.70
CA LEU A 206 -11.04 9.63 4.48
C LEU A 206 -9.63 9.08 4.20
N LEU A 207 -9.37 7.81 4.55
CA LEU A 207 -8.05 7.22 4.31
C LEU A 207 -7.80 7.13 2.80
N ARG A 208 -6.63 7.59 2.37
CA ARG A 208 -6.14 7.41 0.99
C ARG A 208 -5.18 6.24 0.89
N VAL A 209 -5.08 5.67 -0.30
CA VAL A 209 -4.11 4.64 -0.67
C VAL A 209 -3.51 4.96 -2.03
N GLY A 210 -2.29 4.49 -2.30
CA GLY A 210 -1.69 4.61 -3.63
C GLY A 210 -2.04 3.43 -4.51
N ILE A 211 -2.55 3.63 -5.73
CA ILE A 211 -2.81 2.56 -6.70
C ILE A 211 -1.92 2.80 -7.92
N GLN A 212 -0.87 1.99 -8.05
CA GLN A 212 -0.02 1.95 -9.24
C GLN A 212 -0.56 0.88 -10.20
N ARG A 213 -1.32 1.29 -11.21
CA ARG A 213 -1.92 0.39 -12.20
C ARG A 213 -0.94 0.05 -13.31
N ASN A 214 -0.98 -1.19 -13.79
CA ASN A 214 -0.29 -1.62 -15.01
C ASN A 214 1.22 -1.34 -15.02
N THR A 215 1.88 -1.43 -13.85
CA THR A 215 3.33 -1.32 -13.74
C THR A 215 3.98 -2.62 -14.20
N GLN A 216 5.07 -2.52 -14.95
CA GLN A 216 5.81 -3.68 -15.44
C GLN A 216 6.55 -4.36 -14.28
N VAL A 217 6.51 -5.68 -14.26
CA VAL A 217 7.42 -6.47 -13.42
C VAL A 217 8.82 -6.39 -14.04
N THR A 218 9.77 -5.80 -13.34
CA THR A 218 11.11 -5.49 -13.90
C THR A 218 12.21 -6.43 -13.45
N LEU A 219 11.95 -7.23 -12.40
CA LEU A 219 12.89 -8.25 -11.91
C LEU A 219 13.11 -9.35 -12.95
N ASN A 220 14.33 -9.88 -13.01
CA ASN A 220 14.71 -11.08 -13.78
C ASN A 220 14.20 -11.12 -15.23
N GLY A 221 14.10 -9.96 -15.89
CA GLY A 221 13.64 -9.88 -17.28
C GLY A 221 12.12 -9.97 -17.47
N GLY A 222 11.33 -9.83 -16.40
CA GLY A 222 9.88 -9.76 -16.48
C GLY A 222 9.38 -8.70 -17.46
N THR A 223 8.27 -9.00 -18.13
CA THR A 223 7.67 -8.11 -19.13
C THR A 223 6.16 -7.92 -18.96
N HIS A 224 5.48 -8.83 -18.25
CA HIS A 224 4.08 -8.65 -17.91
C HIS A 224 3.88 -7.52 -16.89
N LYS A 225 2.62 -7.11 -16.77
CA LYS A 225 2.21 -6.00 -15.91
C LYS A 225 1.37 -6.52 -14.77
N VAL A 226 1.47 -5.85 -13.63
CA VAL A 226 0.63 -6.06 -12.46
C VAL A 226 0.16 -4.70 -11.95
N SER A 227 -0.81 -4.71 -11.04
CA SER A 227 -1.21 -3.50 -10.30
C SER A 227 -0.79 -3.65 -8.84
N GLN A 228 -0.39 -2.55 -8.21
CA GLN A 228 0.01 -2.53 -6.80
C GLN A 228 -0.83 -1.49 -6.03
N VAL A 229 -1.35 -1.88 -4.86
CA VAL A 229 -2.02 -0.98 -3.93
C VAL A 229 -1.15 -0.81 -2.70
N TYR A 230 -0.61 0.39 -2.53
CA TYR A 230 0.23 0.78 -1.42
C TYR A 230 -0.63 1.30 -0.29
N CYS A 231 -0.68 0.53 0.80
CA CYS A 231 -1.39 0.88 2.01
C CYS A 231 -0.40 1.01 3.16
N SER A 232 -0.68 1.90 4.11
CA SER A 232 0.10 2.04 5.34
C SER A 232 -0.72 1.57 6.53
N ALA A 233 -0.10 0.80 7.42
CA ALA A 233 -0.56 0.71 8.81
C ALA A 233 0.05 1.85 9.63
N LEU A 234 -0.35 1.98 10.90
CA LEU A 234 0.34 2.88 11.82
C LEU A 234 1.69 2.29 12.25
N PRO A 235 2.75 3.12 12.40
CA PRO A 235 4.09 2.64 12.73
C PRO A 235 4.27 2.40 14.23
N VAL A 236 3.46 1.51 14.83
CA VAL A 236 3.42 1.24 16.28
C VAL A 236 4.82 0.89 16.83
N GLY A 237 5.56 0.05 16.11
CA GLY A 237 6.92 -0.37 16.46
C GLY A 237 7.98 0.74 16.45
N TYR A 238 7.68 1.88 15.84
CA TYR A 238 8.53 3.06 15.82
C TYR A 238 8.09 4.13 16.85
N GLY A 239 6.95 3.90 17.52
CA GLY A 239 6.45 4.75 18.60
C GLY A 239 7.14 4.48 19.94
N LYS A 240 7.05 5.45 20.86
CA LYS A 240 7.58 5.34 22.23
C LYS A 240 6.54 4.83 23.24
N HIS A 241 5.30 4.67 22.79
CA HIS A 241 4.13 4.40 23.63
C HIS A 241 3.72 2.93 23.55
N SER A 242 3.06 2.42 24.60
CA SER A 242 2.52 1.06 24.63
C SER A 242 1.61 0.78 23.44
N SER A 243 1.71 -0.41 22.83
CA SER A 243 0.85 -0.82 21.71
C SER A 243 -0.64 -0.65 22.02
N THR A 244 -1.04 -0.92 23.26
CA THR A 244 -2.44 -0.83 23.72
C THR A 244 -3.08 0.55 23.47
N LEU A 245 -2.30 1.61 23.46
CA LEU A 245 -2.78 2.97 23.22
C LEU A 245 -3.03 3.26 21.74
N TRP A 246 -2.41 2.49 20.85
CA TRP A 246 -2.56 2.61 19.40
C TRP A 246 -3.80 1.88 18.89
N LYS A 247 -4.34 0.94 19.66
CA LYS A 247 -5.34 -0.04 19.21
C LYS A 247 -6.45 0.58 18.38
N ASP A 248 -7.16 1.57 18.92
CA ASP A 248 -8.34 2.14 18.27
C ASP A 248 -7.98 2.83 16.95
N PHE A 249 -6.90 3.59 16.93
CA PHE A 249 -6.44 4.26 15.71
C PHE A 249 -5.88 3.26 14.69
N ALA A 250 -5.13 2.25 15.14
CA ALA A 250 -4.56 1.23 14.28
C ALA A 250 -5.65 0.38 13.61
N GLN A 251 -6.68 -0.03 14.36
CA GLN A 251 -7.81 -0.77 13.81
C GLN A 251 -8.56 0.05 12.75
N LEU A 252 -8.86 1.34 13.01
CA LEU A 252 -9.48 2.22 12.02
C LEU A 252 -8.70 2.27 10.70
N ILE A 253 -7.37 2.41 10.78
CA ILE A 253 -6.48 2.49 9.60
C ILE A 253 -6.41 1.14 8.87
N LEU A 254 -6.32 0.02 9.61
CA LEU A 254 -6.26 -1.31 9.03
C LEU A 254 -7.56 -1.67 8.33
N GLU A 255 -8.71 -1.40 8.96
CA GLU A 255 -10.04 -1.59 8.35
C GLU A 255 -10.16 -0.84 7.03
N ALA A 256 -9.86 0.46 7.03
CA ALA A 256 -9.95 1.27 5.82
C ALA A 256 -8.93 0.83 4.75
N SER A 257 -7.73 0.42 5.13
CA SER A 257 -6.67 -0.03 4.20
C SER A 257 -7.04 -1.33 3.50
N TYR A 258 -7.55 -2.33 4.23
CA TYR A 258 -8.01 -3.58 3.62
C TYR A 258 -9.24 -3.35 2.77
N GLU A 259 -10.17 -2.52 3.22
CA GLU A 259 -11.35 -2.19 2.43
C GLU A 259 -10.99 -1.50 1.12
N ALA A 260 -10.08 -0.52 1.15
CA ALA A 260 -9.60 0.18 -0.04
C ALA A 260 -8.90 -0.79 -1.01
N THR A 261 -8.16 -1.77 -0.48
CA THR A 261 -7.52 -2.82 -1.30
C THR A 261 -8.56 -3.70 -2.00
N ILE A 262 -9.60 -4.14 -1.29
CA ILE A 262 -10.67 -4.94 -1.88
C ILE A 262 -11.46 -4.12 -2.90
N CYS A 263 -11.73 -2.83 -2.63
CA CYS A 263 -12.36 -1.95 -3.61
C CYS A 263 -11.51 -1.80 -4.88
N ALA A 264 -10.19 -1.61 -4.72
CA ALA A 264 -9.26 -1.56 -5.84
C ALA A 264 -9.24 -2.88 -6.64
N ALA A 265 -9.35 -4.03 -5.96
CA ALA A 265 -9.44 -5.34 -6.60
C ALA A 265 -10.73 -5.50 -7.42
N ILE A 266 -11.86 -5.06 -6.88
CA ILE A 266 -13.14 -5.02 -7.59
C ILE A 266 -13.03 -4.15 -8.84
N LEU A 267 -12.47 -2.95 -8.73
CA LEU A 267 -12.30 -2.06 -9.88
C LEU A 267 -11.34 -2.68 -10.91
N ASN A 268 -10.24 -3.29 -10.48
CA ASN A 268 -9.33 -4.03 -11.37
C ASN A 268 -10.05 -5.15 -12.12
N TYR A 269 -10.89 -5.94 -11.43
CA TYR A 269 -11.71 -6.98 -12.03
C TYR A 269 -12.71 -6.41 -13.04
N LEU A 270 -13.42 -5.33 -12.69
CA LEU A 270 -14.39 -4.68 -13.57
C LEU A 270 -13.75 -4.06 -14.82
N ASP A 271 -12.49 -3.63 -14.73
CA ASP A 271 -11.77 -2.99 -15.84
C ASP A 271 -11.03 -4.00 -16.74
N THR A 272 -10.57 -5.12 -16.17
CA THR A 272 -9.65 -6.03 -16.86
C THR A 272 -10.14 -7.47 -16.97
N GLY A 273 -11.15 -7.85 -16.20
CA GLY A 273 -11.56 -9.25 -15.99
C GLY A 273 -10.65 -10.05 -15.06
N ASN A 274 -9.53 -9.50 -14.57
CA ASN A 274 -8.65 -10.18 -13.63
C ASN A 274 -9.12 -9.96 -12.18
N ASN A 275 -9.52 -11.04 -11.54
CA ASN A 275 -10.10 -11.05 -10.20
C ASN A 275 -9.13 -11.48 -9.08
N ARG A 276 -7.85 -11.68 -9.39
CA ARG A 276 -6.86 -12.14 -8.42
C ARG A 276 -6.27 -10.99 -7.62
N VAL A 277 -6.26 -11.15 -6.30
CA VAL A 277 -5.67 -10.20 -5.36
C VAL A 277 -4.80 -10.90 -4.33
N PHE A 278 -3.60 -10.38 -4.14
CA PHE A 278 -2.67 -10.82 -3.10
C PHE A 278 -2.67 -9.82 -1.95
N LEU A 279 -2.98 -10.30 -0.75
CA LEU A 279 -2.98 -9.51 0.48
C LEU A 279 -1.76 -9.84 1.33
N THR A 280 -1.30 -8.87 2.12
CA THR A 280 -0.24 -9.06 3.10
C THR A 280 -0.78 -8.80 4.50
N LEU A 281 -0.10 -9.27 5.54
CA LEU A 281 -0.42 -8.93 6.92
C LEU A 281 0.10 -7.52 7.22
N LEU A 282 -0.67 -6.52 6.78
CA LEU A 282 -0.29 -5.11 6.76
C LEU A 282 0.12 -4.64 8.15
N GLY A 283 1.37 -4.15 8.26
CA GLY A 283 1.93 -3.64 9.51
C GLY A 283 2.32 -4.69 10.55
N GLY A 284 2.18 -5.98 10.27
CA GLY A 284 2.53 -7.07 11.21
C GLY A 284 4.03 -7.38 11.33
N GLY A 285 4.85 -6.82 10.43
CA GLY A 285 6.31 -6.89 10.48
C GLY A 285 6.91 -5.73 11.29
N ALA A 286 7.73 -4.90 10.65
CA ALA A 286 8.47 -3.81 11.30
C ALA A 286 7.58 -2.80 12.06
N PHE A 287 6.33 -2.61 11.63
CA PHE A 287 5.40 -1.68 12.30
C PHE A 287 4.77 -2.27 13.56
N HIS A 288 4.93 -3.56 13.87
CA HIS A 288 4.46 -4.22 15.09
C HIS A 288 2.97 -3.98 15.42
N ASN A 289 2.09 -3.94 14.42
CA ASN A 289 0.65 -3.98 14.67
C ASN A 289 0.26 -5.38 15.18
N GLU A 290 -0.63 -5.44 16.17
CA GLU A 290 -1.05 -6.72 16.73
C GLU A 290 -1.84 -7.53 15.70
N ILE A 291 -1.54 -8.83 15.60
CA ILE A 291 -2.14 -9.70 14.59
C ILE A 291 -3.67 -9.72 14.64
N GLY A 292 -4.26 -9.59 15.83
CA GLY A 292 -5.71 -9.50 16.00
C GLY A 292 -6.32 -8.30 15.27
N TRP A 293 -5.67 -7.13 15.34
CA TRP A 293 -6.16 -5.92 14.67
C TRP A 293 -6.11 -6.07 13.15
N ILE A 294 -5.05 -6.71 12.65
CA ILE A 294 -4.84 -7.01 11.23
C ILE A 294 -5.92 -7.97 10.73
N THR A 295 -6.16 -9.07 11.44
CA THR A 295 -7.18 -10.07 11.06
C THR A 295 -8.60 -9.53 11.17
N ASP A 296 -8.88 -8.66 12.13
CA ASP A 296 -10.19 -8.01 12.27
C ASP A 296 -10.48 -7.09 11.08
N GLY A 297 -9.50 -6.27 10.67
CA GLY A 297 -9.63 -5.41 9.47
C GLY A 297 -9.83 -6.22 8.18
N LEU A 298 -9.07 -7.30 8.00
CA LEU A 298 -9.25 -8.25 6.89
C LEU A 298 -10.67 -8.82 6.89
N LYS A 299 -11.12 -9.35 8.03
CA LYS A 299 -12.43 -9.99 8.18
C LYS A 299 -13.57 -9.03 7.83
N GLN A 300 -13.49 -7.78 8.27
CA GLN A 300 -14.50 -6.78 7.95
C GLN A 300 -14.56 -6.48 6.44
N ALA A 301 -13.42 -6.23 5.81
CA ALA A 301 -13.36 -5.95 4.38
C ALA A 301 -13.88 -7.14 3.54
N LEU A 302 -13.43 -8.36 3.84
CA LEU A 302 -13.87 -9.58 3.14
C LEU A 302 -15.37 -9.81 3.29
N ASN A 303 -15.93 -9.63 4.49
CA ASN A 303 -17.37 -9.80 4.72
C ASN A 303 -18.21 -8.75 4.00
N ARG A 304 -17.76 -7.48 3.97
CA ARG A 304 -18.47 -6.39 3.30
C ARG A 304 -18.61 -6.63 1.80
N TYR A 305 -17.63 -7.26 1.18
CA TYR A 305 -17.57 -7.50 -0.27
C TYR A 305 -17.67 -8.98 -0.66
N LYS A 306 -18.16 -9.84 0.23
CA LYS A 306 -18.17 -11.31 0.04
C LYS A 306 -18.86 -11.81 -1.23
N ASN A 307 -19.76 -11.02 -1.82
CA ASN A 307 -20.52 -11.36 -3.03
C ASN A 307 -19.80 -10.99 -4.34
N TRP A 308 -18.55 -10.54 -4.27
CA TRP A 308 -17.73 -10.28 -5.46
C TRP A 308 -16.89 -11.50 -5.82
N ASN A 309 -16.81 -11.83 -7.11
CA ASN A 309 -16.01 -12.94 -7.62
C ASN A 309 -14.50 -12.64 -7.58
N LEU A 310 -13.90 -12.49 -6.40
CA LEU A 310 -12.46 -12.28 -6.22
C LEU A 310 -11.74 -13.55 -5.76
N GLU A 311 -10.55 -13.79 -6.31
CA GLU A 311 -9.59 -14.79 -5.82
C GLU A 311 -8.61 -14.12 -4.86
N VAL A 312 -8.83 -14.25 -3.57
CA VAL A 312 -8.00 -13.63 -2.53
C VAL A 312 -6.97 -14.63 -2.00
N ALA A 313 -5.68 -14.28 -2.13
CA ALA A 313 -4.56 -15.00 -1.54
C ALA A 313 -3.87 -14.15 -0.47
N ILE A 314 -3.85 -14.60 0.78
CA ILE A 314 -3.05 -13.98 1.84
C ILE A 314 -1.62 -14.56 1.77
N VAL A 315 -0.62 -13.70 1.56
CA VAL A 315 0.77 -14.11 1.37
C VAL A 315 1.51 -14.18 2.70
N SER A 316 1.88 -15.39 3.08
CA SER A 316 2.77 -15.68 4.21
C SER A 316 4.17 -15.99 3.72
N TYR A 317 5.18 -15.65 4.52
CA TYR A 317 6.58 -15.90 4.19
C TYR A 317 7.16 -17.02 5.05
N GLY A 318 7.84 -17.97 4.40
CA GLY A 318 8.58 -19.07 5.05
C GLY A 318 7.72 -20.23 5.55
N ALA A 319 6.60 -19.97 6.23
CA ALA A 319 5.70 -20.99 6.75
C ALA A 319 4.23 -20.51 6.77
N PRO A 320 3.25 -21.44 6.83
CA PRO A 320 1.86 -21.09 7.07
C PRO A 320 1.67 -20.31 8.37
N ASN A 321 0.74 -19.37 8.39
CA ASN A 321 0.39 -18.56 9.54
C ASN A 321 -0.92 -19.08 10.16
N GLN A 322 -0.85 -19.48 11.43
CA GLN A 322 -1.98 -20.08 12.14
C GLN A 322 -3.19 -19.14 12.22
N GLN A 323 -2.99 -17.84 12.47
CA GLN A 323 -4.09 -16.87 12.50
C GLN A 323 -4.74 -16.66 11.12
N VAL A 324 -3.95 -16.74 10.05
CA VAL A 324 -4.46 -16.70 8.67
C VAL A 324 -5.32 -17.93 8.37
N LEU A 325 -4.84 -19.13 8.74
CA LEU A 325 -5.61 -20.37 8.58
C LEU A 325 -6.92 -20.33 9.37
N GLU A 326 -6.92 -19.80 10.60
CA GLU A 326 -8.12 -19.60 11.41
C GLU A 326 -9.11 -18.63 10.74
N LEU A 327 -8.62 -17.50 10.22
CA LEU A 327 -9.43 -16.55 9.46
C LEU A 327 -10.08 -17.21 8.23
N ILE A 328 -9.31 -18.00 7.47
CA ILE A 328 -9.80 -18.72 6.29
C ILE A 328 -10.92 -19.68 6.67
N ASN A 329 -10.71 -20.50 7.70
CA ASN A 329 -11.71 -21.46 8.17
C ASN A 329 -13.01 -20.76 8.63
N GLN A 330 -12.90 -19.63 9.34
CA GLN A 330 -14.06 -18.84 9.76
C GLN A 330 -14.82 -18.24 8.56
N PHE A 331 -14.10 -17.75 7.55
CA PHE A 331 -14.71 -17.14 6.36
C PHE A 331 -15.46 -18.18 5.52
N GLN A 332 -14.87 -19.36 5.34
CA GLN A 332 -15.48 -20.47 4.60
C GLN A 332 -16.72 -21.05 5.30
N GLN A 333 -16.81 -20.98 6.63
CA GLN A 333 -18.00 -21.42 7.36
C GLN A 333 -19.17 -20.40 7.29
N ALA A 334 -18.87 -19.14 7.00
CA ALA A 334 -19.85 -18.05 6.97
C ALA A 334 -20.41 -17.73 5.57
N THR A 335 -19.90 -18.40 4.53
CA THR A 335 -20.22 -18.20 3.10
C THR A 335 -20.81 -19.45 2.47
#